data_AF-A0A0R3XC33-F1
#
_entry.id   AF-A0A0R3XC33-F1
#
_cell.length_a   1.000
_cell.length_b   1.000
_cell.length_c   1.000
_cell.angle_alpha   90.00
_cell.angle_beta   90.00
_cell.angle_gamma   90.00
#
_symmetry.space_group_name_H-M   'P 1'
#
loop_
_entity.id
_entity.type
_entity.pdbx_description
1 polymer ?
#
loop_
_entity_poly.entity_id
_entity_poly.type
_entity_poly.pdbx_seq_one_letter_code
_entity_poly.pdbx_strand_id
1 'polypeptide(L)'
;MSSDTNGCSTFAKAAKGPSIPGFRGTLSEIIVLIFREPPTSCLINGRVQEIPEMRVEFVVPDNLDKCELKPYVSWRAEVINEPPLTSKSLFDMRYSDRVIQLHKTGSSPEEIISKL
;
A
#
# COMPACT_ATOMS: atom_id res chain seq x y z
N MET A 1 -4.60 1.61 44.12
CA MET A 1 -4.33 2.19 42.80
C MET A 1 -3.11 1.48 42.24
N SER A 2 -3.31 0.47 41.40
CA SER A 2 -2.22 -0.24 40.74
C SER A 2 -2.65 -0.51 39.31
N SER A 3 -1.71 -0.23 38.43
CA SER A 3 -1.80 0.08 37.01
C SER A 3 -2.20 -1.09 36.13
N ASP A 4 -3.09 -0.81 35.18
CA ASP A 4 -3.47 -1.67 34.07
C ASP A 4 -2.24 -1.96 33.19
N THR A 5 -1.78 -3.21 33.19
CA THR A 5 -0.81 -3.71 32.20
C THR A 5 -1.57 -4.45 31.11
N ASN A 6 -1.98 -3.70 30.09
CA ASN A 6 -2.57 -4.24 28.86
C ASN A 6 -1.52 -5.02 28.07
N GLY A 7 -1.33 -6.29 28.44
CA GLY A 7 -0.50 -7.25 27.71
C GLY A 7 -1.24 -7.76 26.47
N CYS A 8 -0.82 -7.31 25.29
CA CYS A 8 -1.21 -7.90 24.01
C CYS A 8 -0.68 -9.34 23.93
N SER A 9 -1.51 -10.32 24.29
CA SER A 9 -1.14 -11.73 24.23
C SER A 9 -1.22 -12.21 22.78
N THR A 10 -0.08 -12.31 22.12
CA THR A 10 0.04 -12.93 20.79
C THR A 10 -0.04 -14.45 20.93
N PHE A 11 -1.03 -15.06 20.27
CA PHE A 11 -1.12 -16.52 20.15
C PHE A 11 -0.02 -17.03 19.20
N ALA A 12 1.11 -17.48 19.77
CA ALA A 12 2.11 -18.24 19.04
C ALA A 12 1.74 -19.73 19.04
N LYS A 13 1.24 -20.25 17.92
CA LYS A 13 1.04 -21.69 17.72
C LYS A 13 2.38 -22.33 17.35
N ALA A 14 2.94 -23.16 18.23
CA ALA A 14 4.18 -23.89 17.98
C ALA A 14 3.92 -25.09 17.05
N ALA A 15 4.41 -25.04 15.82
CA ALA A 15 4.46 -26.19 14.92
C ALA A 15 5.87 -26.80 14.92
N LYS A 16 6.00 -28.09 15.25
CA LYS A 16 7.25 -28.86 15.09
C LYS A 16 7.46 -29.16 13.60
N GLY A 17 8.47 -28.54 12.99
CA GLY A 17 8.90 -28.83 11.62
C GLY A 17 9.66 -30.17 11.49
N PRO A 18 9.80 -30.73 10.28
CA PRO A 18 10.51 -31.98 10.04
C PRO A 18 12.03 -31.81 10.22
N SER A 19 12.66 -32.79 10.88
CA SER A 19 14.12 -32.84 11.08
C SER A 19 14.83 -33.32 9.81
N ILE A 20 15.68 -32.49 9.22
CA ILE A 20 16.54 -32.88 8.09
C ILE A 20 17.82 -33.53 8.66
N PRO A 21 18.14 -34.79 8.33
CA PRO A 21 19.33 -35.46 8.82
C PRO A 21 20.59 -34.88 8.16
N GLY A 22 21.51 -34.33 8.96
CA GLY A 22 22.88 -33.96 8.52
C GLY A 22 23.38 -32.57 8.89
N PHE A 23 22.55 -31.68 9.45
CA PHE A 23 22.98 -30.31 9.79
C PHE A 23 23.43 -30.21 11.26
N ARG A 24 24.75 -30.12 11.50
CA ARG A 24 25.36 -29.83 12.82
C ARG A 24 25.57 -28.32 13.02
N GLY A 25 24.53 -27.52 12.81
CA GLY A 25 24.48 -26.13 13.26
C GLY A 25 23.45 -26.01 14.37
N THR A 26 23.80 -25.36 15.49
CA THR A 26 22.78 -24.95 16.47
C THR A 26 21.76 -24.07 15.77
N LEU A 27 20.50 -24.48 15.78
CA LEU A 27 19.38 -23.91 15.02
C LEU A 27 18.99 -22.47 15.43
N SER A 28 19.86 -21.72 16.10
CA SER A 28 19.53 -20.38 16.64
C SER A 28 19.43 -19.29 15.59
N GLU A 29 19.81 -19.53 14.33
CA GLU A 29 19.87 -18.49 13.29
C GLU A 29 19.08 -18.81 12.01
N ILE A 30 18.09 -19.71 12.07
CA ILE A 30 17.07 -19.74 11.01
C ILE A 30 15.92 -18.87 11.47
N ILE A 31 16.06 -17.56 11.25
CA ILE A 31 14.92 -16.63 11.31
C ILE A 31 14.00 -17.02 10.16
N VAL A 32 13.03 -17.88 10.46
CA VAL A 32 11.89 -18.10 9.58
C VAL A 32 11.14 -16.77 9.56
N LEU A 33 11.30 -16.00 8.49
CA LEU A 33 10.41 -14.88 8.15
C LEU A 33 9.04 -15.46 7.82
N ILE A 34 8.31 -15.91 8.84
CA ILE A 34 6.87 -16.13 8.74
C ILE A 34 6.29 -14.74 8.67
N PHE A 35 5.90 -14.29 7.46
CA PHE A 35 4.99 -13.16 7.30
C PHE A 35 3.76 -13.46 8.15
N ARG A 36 3.68 -12.86 9.33
CA ARG A 36 2.47 -12.95 10.15
C ARG A 36 1.45 -12.05 9.49
N GLU A 37 0.27 -12.60 9.23
CA GLU A 37 -0.88 -11.81 8.80
C GLU A 37 -1.05 -10.65 9.79
N PRO A 38 -1.18 -9.40 9.32
CA PRO A 38 -1.38 -8.27 10.21
C PRO A 38 -2.64 -8.53 11.05
N PRO A 39 -2.60 -8.25 12.36
CA PRO A 39 -3.73 -8.57 13.24
C PRO A 39 -4.97 -7.78 12.79
N THR A 40 -6.07 -8.45 12.50
CA THR A 40 -7.36 -7.86 12.09
C THR A 40 -8.39 -7.82 13.23
N SER A 41 -7.99 -8.24 14.42
CA SER A 41 -8.84 -8.33 15.60
C SER A 41 -8.07 -7.92 16.85
N CYS A 42 -8.80 -7.45 17.86
CA CYS A 42 -8.26 -7.08 19.16
C CYS A 42 -9.05 -7.74 20.29
N LEU A 43 -8.41 -7.88 21.46
CA LEU A 43 -9.06 -8.39 22.66
C LEU A 43 -9.73 -7.24 23.41
N ILE A 44 -11.07 -7.25 23.48
CA ILE A 44 -11.87 -6.31 24.26
C ILE A 44 -12.66 -7.12 25.29
N ASN A 45 -12.42 -6.85 26.59
CA ASN A 45 -13.10 -7.53 27.70
C ASN A 45 -13.01 -9.07 27.66
N GLY A 46 -11.84 -9.59 27.28
CA GLY A 46 -11.59 -11.05 27.18
C GLY A 46 -12.25 -11.71 25.97
N ARG A 47 -12.86 -10.93 25.06
CA ARG A 47 -13.42 -11.42 23.79
C ARG A 47 -12.60 -10.91 22.62
N VAL A 48 -12.38 -11.78 21.63
CA VAL A 48 -11.78 -11.37 20.36
C VAL A 48 -12.86 -10.64 19.56
N GLN A 49 -12.61 -9.37 19.26
CA GLN A 49 -13.46 -8.53 18.44
C GLN A 49 -12.74 -8.26 17.11
N GLU A 50 -13.37 -8.61 15.99
CA GLU A 50 -12.88 -8.22 14.67
C GLU A 50 -13.13 -6.73 14.45
N ILE A 51 -12.15 -6.05 13.87
CA ILE A 51 -12.21 -4.64 13.49
C ILE A 51 -12.30 -4.59 11.96
N PRO A 52 -13.48 -4.28 11.39
CA PRO A 52 -13.68 -4.34 9.94
C PRO A 52 -12.74 -3.39 9.17
N GLU A 53 -12.36 -2.25 9.75
CA GLU A 53 -11.43 -1.28 9.16
C GLU A 53 -9.98 -1.82 9.04
N MET A 54 -9.65 -2.87 9.80
CA MET A 54 -8.34 -3.54 9.70
C MET A 54 -8.32 -4.62 8.63
N ARG A 55 -9.48 -4.98 8.07
CA ARG A 55 -9.57 -5.96 6.98
C ARG A 55 -9.25 -5.28 5.65
N VAL A 56 -8.33 -5.87 4.89
CA VAL A 56 -8.03 -5.40 3.54
C VAL A 56 -9.22 -5.72 2.63
N GLU A 57 -9.74 -4.70 1.95
CA GLU A 57 -10.73 -4.83 0.90
C GLU A 57 -10.08 -4.65 -0.47
N PHE A 58 -10.36 -5.56 -1.40
CA PHE A 58 -9.91 -5.44 -2.77
C PHE A 58 -10.92 -4.62 -3.57
N VAL A 59 -10.51 -3.43 -4.00
CA VAL A 59 -11.30 -2.61 -4.92
C VAL A 59 -11.04 -3.11 -6.35
N VAL A 60 -11.96 -3.92 -6.87
CA VAL A 60 -11.89 -4.47 -8.24
C VAL A 60 -12.80 -3.64 -9.15
N PRO A 61 -12.29 -3.07 -10.26
CA PRO A 61 -13.12 -2.35 -11.23
C PRO A 61 -14.18 -3.26 -11.88
N ASP A 62 -15.38 -2.75 -12.11
CA ASP A 62 -16.50 -3.54 -12.65
C ASP A 62 -16.37 -3.88 -14.14
N ASN A 63 -15.59 -3.11 -14.90
CA ASN A 63 -15.58 -3.12 -16.37
C ASN A 63 -14.38 -3.85 -16.99
N LEU A 64 -13.79 -4.82 -16.29
CA LEU A 64 -12.62 -5.56 -16.77
C LEU A 64 -12.87 -6.33 -18.08
N ASP A 65 -14.11 -6.79 -18.32
CA ASP A 65 -14.49 -7.48 -19.55
C ASP A 65 -14.37 -6.61 -20.81
N LYS A 66 -14.40 -5.28 -20.64
CA LYS A 66 -14.28 -4.30 -21.72
C LYS A 66 -12.87 -3.68 -21.79
N CYS A 67 -11.91 -4.20 -21.03
CA CYS A 67 -10.55 -3.69 -21.04
C CYS A 67 -9.80 -4.12 -22.32
N GLU A 68 -9.44 -3.14 -23.13
CA GLU A 68 -8.67 -3.36 -24.37
C GLU A 68 -7.21 -3.72 -24.08
N LEU A 69 -6.67 -3.19 -22.98
CA LEU A 69 -5.28 -3.41 -22.58
C LEU A 69 -5.03 -4.87 -22.23
N LYS A 70 -3.93 -5.42 -22.76
CA LYS A 70 -3.48 -6.80 -22.53
C LYS A 70 -2.24 -6.81 -21.65
N PRO A 71 -1.97 -7.91 -20.91
CA PRO A 71 -0.80 -8.02 -20.04
C PRO A 71 0.52 -8.01 -20.80
N TYR A 72 0.50 -8.27 -22.11
CA TYR A 72 1.69 -8.28 -22.96
C TYR A 72 1.53 -7.31 -24.13
N VAL A 73 2.65 -6.72 -24.53
CA VAL A 73 2.75 -5.81 -25.67
C VAL A 73 3.35 -6.55 -26.87
N SER A 74 2.92 -6.19 -28.08
CA SER A 74 3.49 -6.72 -29.32
C SER A 74 4.93 -6.26 -29.51
N TRP A 75 5.81 -7.16 -29.96
CA TRP A 75 7.18 -6.84 -30.36
C TRP A 75 7.29 -5.83 -31.51
N ARG A 76 6.20 -5.64 -32.25
CA ARG A 76 6.14 -4.66 -33.34
C ARG A 76 5.90 -3.23 -32.86
N ALA A 77 5.63 -3.04 -31.57
CA ALA A 77 5.43 -1.72 -30.99
C ALA A 77 6.73 -0.92 -31.03
N GLU A 78 6.61 0.38 -31.27
CA GLU A 78 7.73 1.30 -31.20
C GLU A 78 8.20 1.45 -29.75
N VAL A 79 9.51 1.50 -29.54
CA VAL A 79 10.09 1.76 -28.22
C VAL A 79 10.07 3.25 -27.97
N ILE A 80 9.22 3.68 -27.04
CA ILE A 80 9.11 5.09 -26.64
C ILE A 80 10.15 5.37 -25.55
N ASN A 81 10.89 6.47 -25.67
CA ASN A 81 11.75 6.96 -24.60
C ASN A 81 10.91 7.82 -23.64
N GLU A 82 10.62 7.29 -22.46
CA GLU A 82 9.85 8.00 -21.44
C GLU A 82 10.80 8.78 -20.51
N PRO A 83 10.69 10.13 -20.46
CA PRO A 83 11.47 10.92 -19.52
C PRO A 83 10.98 10.71 -18.08
N PRO A 84 11.82 10.99 -17.06
CA PRO A 84 11.41 10.89 -15.66
C PRO A 84 10.21 11.79 -15.34
N LEU A 85 9.21 11.23 -14.67
CA LEU A 85 8.05 11.99 -14.20
C LEU A 85 8.47 12.86 -13.00
N THR A 86 8.64 14.16 -13.24
CA THR A 86 9.00 15.14 -12.20
C THR A 86 7.78 15.92 -11.72
N SER A 87 7.81 16.41 -10.47
CA SER A 87 6.73 17.26 -9.93
C SER A 87 6.48 18.49 -10.81
N LYS A 88 7.54 19.04 -11.42
CA LYS A 88 7.43 20.14 -12.39
C LYS A 88 6.63 19.70 -13.62
N SER A 89 6.97 18.55 -14.23
CA SER A 89 6.24 18.06 -15.41
C SER A 89 4.76 17.79 -15.14
N LEU A 90 4.41 17.31 -13.94
CA LEU A 90 3.01 17.12 -13.53
C LEU A 90 2.27 18.46 -13.37
N PHE A 91 2.94 19.45 -12.76
CA PHE A 91 2.39 20.79 -12.65
C PHE A 91 2.15 21.41 -14.04
N ASP A 92 3.16 21.32 -14.89
CA ASP A 92 3.13 21.86 -16.25
C ASP A 92 2.02 21.20 -17.08
N MET A 93 1.79 19.90 -16.93
CA MET A 93 0.77 19.17 -17.69
C MET A 93 -0.67 19.46 -17.23
N ARG A 94 -0.90 19.62 -15.92
CA ARG A 94 -2.26 19.68 -15.37
C ARG A 94 -2.75 21.07 -15.00
N TYR A 95 -1.85 21.92 -14.49
CA TYR A 95 -2.21 23.17 -13.81
C TYR A 95 -1.69 24.43 -14.51
N SER A 96 -0.63 24.34 -15.30
CA SER A 96 0.00 25.53 -15.91
C SER A 96 -0.98 26.40 -16.70
N ASP A 97 -1.74 25.80 -17.63
CA ASP A 97 -2.72 26.49 -18.46
C ASP A 97 -3.78 27.19 -17.60
N ARG A 98 -4.23 26.52 -16.53
CA ARG A 98 -5.24 27.06 -15.62
C ARG A 98 -4.71 28.25 -14.82
N VAL A 99 -3.49 28.14 -14.30
CA VAL A 99 -2.83 29.22 -13.57
C VAL A 99 -2.61 30.44 -14.46
N ILE A 100 -2.14 30.23 -15.69
CA ILE A 100 -1.92 31.32 -16.67
C ILE A 100 -3.24 32.02 -17.01
N GLN A 101 -4.34 31.27 -17.19
CA GLN A 101 -5.66 31.84 -17.44
C GLN A 101 -6.13 32.71 -16.27
N LEU A 102 -6.09 32.18 -15.03
CA LEU A 102 -6.53 32.91 -13.85
C LEU A 102 -5.69 34.17 -13.61
N HIS A 103 -4.38 34.09 -13.82
CA HIS A 103 -3.48 35.23 -13.74
C HIS A 103 -3.82 36.30 -14.79
N LYS A 104 -4.12 35.90 -16.04
CA LYS A 104 -4.57 36.84 -17.09
C LYS A 104 -5.91 37.49 -16.78
N THR A 105 -6.81 36.80 -16.08
CA THR A 105 -8.10 37.35 -15.62
C THR A 105 -7.94 38.33 -14.45
N GLY A 106 -6.73 38.45 -13.85
CA GLY A 106 -6.44 39.38 -12.77
C GLY A 106 -6.72 38.85 -11.37
N SER A 107 -6.87 37.54 -11.19
CA SER A 107 -7.00 36.93 -9.86
C SER A 107 -5.70 37.07 -9.06
N SER A 108 -5.83 37.28 -7.75
CA SER A 108 -4.67 37.34 -6.85
C SER A 108 -4.03 35.95 -6.66
N PRO A 109 -2.76 35.86 -6.24
CA PRO A 109 -2.08 34.58 -6.00
C PRO A 109 -2.82 33.66 -5.01
N GLU A 110 -3.41 34.23 -3.95
CA GLU A 110 -4.13 33.47 -2.92
C GLU A 110 -5.40 32.83 -3.50
N GLU A 111 -6.13 33.58 -4.33
CA GLU A 111 -7.31 33.08 -5.02
C GLU A 111 -6.98 31.95 -5.99
N ILE A 112 -5.86 32.07 -6.71
CA ILE A 112 -5.42 31.03 -7.65
C ILE A 112 -5.20 29.72 -6.91
N ILE A 113 -4.45 29.72 -5.80
CA ILE A 113 -4.14 28.50 -5.05
C ILE A 113 -5.41 27.82 -4.50
N SER A 114 -6.40 28.60 -4.06
CA SER A 114 -7.67 28.06 -3.56
C SER A 114 -8.54 27.38 -4.63
N LYS A 115 -8.30 27.68 -5.91
CA LYS A 115 -9.09 27.20 -7.07
C LYS A 115 -8.41 26.08 -7.85
N LEU A 116 -7.19 25.72 -7.48
CA LEU A 116 -6.47 24.56 -8.03
C LEU A 116 -6.91 23.29 -7.31
#